data_AF-L7JWG5-F1
#
_entry.id   AF-L7JWG5-F1
#
_cell.length_a   1.000
_cell.length_b   1.000
_cell.length_c   1.000
_cell.angle_alpha   90.00
_cell.angle_beta   90.00
_cell.angle_gamma   90.00
#
_symmetry.space_group_name_H-M   'P 1'
#
loop_
_entity.id
_entity.type
_entity.pdbx_description
1 polymer ?
#
loop_
_entity_poly.entity_id
_entity_poly.type
_entity_poly.pdbx_seq_one_letter_code
_entity_poly.pdbx_strand_id
1 'polypeptide(L)'
;MVLAHTEELIDQAVKKIRLMNPGLKVEVEMRKLKASPDADVVVASVPSLVRRRRFEKFDPMEFKSIIIDECHHAPAITYRKVLNHFKALDSNLTISVIGFTATLVRLDKQSLGHIFDEVVYERSLKSMIKNK
;
A
#
# COMPACT_ATOMS: atom_id res chain seq x y z
N MET A 1 1.26 2.68 6.60
CA MET A 1 1.37 1.24 6.25
C MET A 1 1.72 1.12 4.78
N VAL A 2 2.60 0.20 4.40
CA VAL A 2 2.93 -0.12 3.01
C VAL A 2 2.34 -1.49 2.66
N LEU A 3 1.56 -1.57 1.60
CA LEU A 3 0.92 -2.78 1.11
C LEU A 3 1.58 -3.22 -0.20
N ALA A 4 1.99 -4.48 -0.26
CA ALA A 4 2.48 -5.10 -1.49
C ALA A 4 1.93 -6.53 -1.65
N HIS A 5 2.03 -7.08 -2.86
CA HIS A 5 1.42 -8.36 -3.22
C HIS A 5 2.42 -9.53 -3.30
N THR A 6 3.72 -9.28 -3.51
CA THR A 6 4.78 -10.31 -3.53
C THR A 6 5.76 -10.14 -2.38
N GLU A 7 6.45 -11.23 -2.00
CA GLU A 7 7.54 -11.19 -1.00
C GLU A 7 8.72 -10.33 -1.45
N GLU A 8 9.06 -10.36 -2.74
CA GLU A 8 10.15 -9.55 -3.29
C GLU A 8 9.90 -8.05 -3.08
N LEU A 9 8.69 -7.57 -3.38
CA LEU A 9 8.33 -6.15 -3.20
C LEU A 9 8.35 -5.74 -1.72
N ILE A 10 7.93 -6.66 -0.83
CA ILE A 10 8.03 -6.45 0.63
C ILE A 10 9.49 -6.25 1.03
N ASP A 11 10.39 -7.15 0.63
CA ASP A 11 11.81 -7.08 0.97
C ASP A 11 12.48 -5.82 0.41
N GLN A 12 12.15 -5.46 -0.83
CA GLN A 12 12.63 -4.23 -1.47
C GLN A 12 12.16 -2.97 -0.70
N ALA A 13 10.88 -2.90 -0.34
CA ALA A 13 10.33 -1.79 0.43
C ALA A 13 11.00 -1.67 1.81
N VAL A 14 11.13 -2.77 2.55
CA VAL A 14 11.80 -2.78 3.87
C VAL A 14 13.24 -2.27 3.77
N LYS A 15 14.02 -2.82 2.82
CA LYS A 15 15.42 -2.41 2.61
C LYS A 15 15.51 -0.92 2.30
N LYS A 16 14.67 -0.42 1.39
CA LYS A 16 14.68 0.98 0.97
C LYS A 16 14.28 1.93 2.10
N ILE A 17 13.24 1.60 2.86
CA ILE A 17 12.77 2.45 3.97
C ILE A 17 13.84 2.53 5.06
N ARG A 18 14.44 1.39 5.45
CA ARG A 18 15.53 1.35 6.44
C ARG A 18 16.77 2.09 5.97
N LEU A 19 17.11 2.01 4.69
CA LEU A 19 18.24 2.74 4.12
C LEU A 19 18.01 4.26 4.17
N MET A 20 16.83 4.71 3.79
CA MET A 20 16.49 6.14 3.74
C MET A 20 16.23 6.73 5.14
N ASN A 21 15.72 5.93 6.07
CA ASN A 21 15.38 6.37 7.42
C ASN A 21 15.85 5.33 8.46
N PRO A 22 17.15 5.29 8.79
CA PRO A 22 17.73 4.25 9.66
C PRO A 22 17.17 4.22 11.08
N GLY A 23 16.58 5.33 11.55
CA GLY A 23 16.00 5.44 12.89
C GLY A 23 14.58 4.86 13.03
N LEU A 24 13.91 4.50 11.93
CA LEU A 24 12.53 4.01 11.99
C LEU A 24 12.47 2.52 12.34
N LYS A 25 11.53 2.16 13.22
CA LYS A 25 11.12 0.79 13.48
C LYS A 25 10.27 0.26 12.33
N VAL A 26 10.94 -0.32 11.34
CA VAL A 26 10.29 -0.97 10.17
C VAL A 26 10.06 -2.45 10.44
N GLU A 27 8.80 -2.88 10.45
CA GLU A 27 8.40 -4.26 10.70
C GLU A 27 7.53 -4.85 9.58
N VAL A 28 7.53 -6.19 9.50
CA VAL A 28 6.90 -6.93 8.39
C VAL A 28 5.72 -7.76 8.88
N GLU A 29 4.58 -7.62 8.20
CA GLU A 29 3.38 -8.44 8.39
C GLU A 29 3.21 -9.40 7.20
N MET A 30 3.81 -10.59 7.28
CA MET A 30 3.81 -11.58 6.20
C MET A 30 4.06 -13.00 6.72
N ARG A 31 3.27 -13.98 6.28
CA ARG A 31 3.43 -15.41 6.66
C ARG A 31 3.52 -15.60 8.19
N LYS A 32 4.67 -16.01 8.72
CA LYS A 32 4.92 -16.20 10.15
C LYS A 32 5.32 -14.90 10.86
N LEU A 33 5.81 -13.91 10.11
CA LEU A 33 6.16 -12.59 10.63
C LEU A 33 4.88 -11.83 10.98
N LYS A 34 4.93 -11.13 12.10
CA LYS A 34 3.86 -10.29 12.62
C LYS A 34 4.47 -8.97 13.04
N ALA A 35 3.96 -7.87 12.47
CA ALA A 35 4.37 -6.55 12.91
C ALA A 35 3.64 -6.18 14.21
N SER A 36 4.32 -5.47 15.08
CA SER A 36 3.76 -4.90 16.28
C SER A 36 2.96 -3.63 15.97
N PRO A 37 1.91 -3.30 16.76
CA PRO A 37 1.20 -2.03 16.61
C PRO A 37 2.06 -0.78 16.85
N ASP A 38 3.19 -0.90 17.56
CA ASP A 38 4.12 0.21 17.85
C ASP A 38 5.23 0.40 16.78
N ALA A 39 5.12 -0.28 15.63
CA ALA A 39 6.06 -0.07 14.53
C ALA A 39 5.78 1.26 13.82
N ASP A 40 6.82 2.08 13.60
CA ASP A 40 6.71 3.33 12.83
C ASP A 40 6.24 3.06 11.40
N VAL A 41 6.71 1.95 10.82
CA VAL A 41 6.31 1.53 9.47
C VAL A 41 6.04 0.03 9.44
N VAL A 42 4.79 -0.32 9.15
CA VAL A 42 4.37 -1.69 8.84
C VAL A 42 4.41 -1.90 7.33
N VAL A 43 5.21 -2.86 6.87
CA VAL A 43 5.23 -3.35 5.48
C VAL A 43 4.50 -4.70 5.44
N ALA A 44 3.38 -4.78 4.73
CA ALA A 44 2.44 -5.89 4.83
C ALA A 44 2.11 -6.52 3.48
N SER A 45 2.12 -7.86 3.46
CA SER A 45 1.60 -8.66 2.35
C SER A 45 0.08 -8.70 2.44
N VAL A 46 -0.64 -8.22 1.41
CA VAL A 46 -2.11 -8.18 1.42
C VAL A 46 -2.75 -9.56 1.63
N PRO A 47 -2.31 -10.64 0.96
CA PRO A 47 -2.82 -11.98 1.24
C PRO A 47 -2.66 -12.41 2.71
N SER A 48 -1.52 -12.12 3.32
CA SER A 48 -1.24 -12.46 4.73
C SER A 48 -2.10 -11.64 5.69
N LEU A 49 -2.25 -10.36 5.39
CA LEU A 49 -3.00 -9.40 6.19
C LEU A 49 -4.50 -9.78 6.24
N VAL A 50 -5.07 -10.20 5.10
CA VAL A 50 -6.50 -10.53 5.00
C VAL A 50 -6.85 -11.95 5.48
N ARG A 51 -6.03 -12.97 5.19
CA ARG A 51 -6.35 -14.40 5.46
C ARG A 51 -6.70 -14.71 6.92
N ARG A 52 -6.23 -13.89 7.87
CA ARG A 52 -6.56 -14.01 9.31
C ARG A 52 -7.05 -12.71 9.94
N ARG A 53 -7.57 -11.79 9.12
CA ARG A 53 -8.00 -10.46 9.57
C ARG A 53 -6.95 -9.75 10.43
N ARG A 54 -5.67 -9.93 10.08
CA ARG A 54 -4.54 -9.40 10.87
C ARG A 54 -4.51 -7.87 10.87
N PHE A 55 -5.22 -7.24 9.93
CA PHE A 55 -5.40 -5.80 9.93
C PHE A 55 -6.18 -5.28 11.14
N GLU A 56 -7.07 -6.09 11.75
CA GLU A 56 -7.95 -5.66 12.84
C GLU A 56 -7.20 -5.24 14.12
N LYS A 57 -5.94 -5.67 14.29
CA LYS A 57 -5.12 -5.29 15.47
C LYS A 57 -4.50 -3.89 15.38
N PHE A 58 -4.52 -3.28 14.19
CA PHE A 58 -3.95 -1.97 13.97
C PHE A 58 -5.04 -0.92 14.17
N ASP A 59 -4.84 0.02 15.10
CA ASP A 59 -5.77 1.14 15.27
C ASP A 59 -5.69 2.06 14.04
N PRO A 60 -6.78 2.30 13.29
CA PRO A 60 -6.79 3.25 12.18
C PRO A 60 -6.27 4.65 12.52
N MET A 61 -6.42 5.11 13.76
CA MET A 61 -6.03 6.46 14.18
C MET A 61 -4.52 6.63 14.36
N GLU A 62 -3.78 5.54 14.46
CA GLU A 62 -2.31 5.55 14.54
C GLU A 62 -1.65 5.64 13.14
N PHE A 63 -2.43 5.56 12.06
CA PHE A 63 -1.91 5.56 10.70
C PHE A 63 -2.22 6.86 9.96
N LYS A 64 -1.17 7.52 9.49
CA LYS A 64 -1.28 8.75 8.68
C LYS A 64 -1.45 8.48 7.19
N SER A 65 -0.99 7.32 6.72
CA SER A 65 -1.09 6.95 5.31
C SER A 65 -1.08 5.44 5.05
N ILE A 66 -1.68 5.05 3.93
CA ILE A 66 -1.58 3.74 3.31
C ILE A 66 -0.93 3.92 1.94
N ILE A 67 0.23 3.29 1.76
CA ILE A 67 0.94 3.23 0.50
C ILE A 67 0.65 1.88 -0.14
N ILE A 68 0.23 1.87 -1.40
CA ILE A 68 -0.08 0.65 -2.14
C ILE A 68 0.87 0.54 -3.33
N ASP A 69 1.73 -0.47 -3.30
CA ASP A 69 2.54 -0.85 -4.44
C ASP A 69 1.76 -1.79 -5.38
N GLU A 70 1.96 -1.62 -6.67
CA GLU A 70 1.08 -2.13 -7.73
C GLU A 70 -0.40 -1.83 -7.47
N CYS A 71 -0.69 -0.54 -7.28
CA CYS A 71 -2.01 -0.03 -6.92
C CYS A 71 -3.12 -0.37 -7.94
N HIS A 72 -2.77 -0.79 -9.15
CA HIS A 72 -3.72 -1.36 -10.09
C HIS A 72 -4.49 -2.54 -9.49
N HIS A 73 -3.97 -3.25 -8.47
CA HIS A 73 -4.68 -4.32 -7.75
C HIS A 73 -5.69 -3.84 -6.69
N ALA A 74 -5.66 -2.56 -6.30
CA ALA A 74 -6.45 -2.03 -5.18
C ALA A 74 -7.98 -2.26 -5.27
N PRO A 75 -8.63 -2.31 -6.46
CA PRO A 75 -10.07 -2.60 -6.56
C PRO A 75 -10.48 -3.96 -6.00
N ALA A 76 -9.55 -4.91 -5.85
CA ALA A 76 -9.86 -6.24 -5.35
C ALA A 76 -10.42 -6.22 -3.92
N ILE A 77 -11.35 -7.13 -3.64
CA ILE A 77 -12.05 -7.26 -2.34
C ILE A 77 -11.06 -7.36 -1.16
N THR A 78 -9.90 -7.98 -1.37
CA THR A 78 -8.85 -8.10 -0.35
C THR A 78 -8.30 -6.76 0.09
N TYR A 79 -8.00 -5.85 -0.84
CA TYR A 79 -7.56 -4.49 -0.54
C TYR A 79 -8.69 -3.68 0.09
N ARG A 80 -9.91 -3.75 -0.46
CA ARG A 80 -11.07 -3.03 0.09
C ARG A 80 -11.34 -3.37 1.55
N LYS A 81 -11.17 -4.63 1.98
CA LYS A 81 -11.29 -5.03 3.39
C LYS A 81 -10.30 -4.29 4.29
N VAL A 82 -9.05 -4.13 3.84
CA VAL A 82 -8.02 -3.40 4.58
C VAL A 82 -8.36 -1.91 4.57
N LEU A 83 -8.65 -1.32 3.41
CA LEU A 83 -8.96 0.12 3.30
C LEU A 83 -10.18 0.53 4.12
N ASN A 84 -11.24 -0.30 4.15
CA ASN A 84 -12.42 -0.07 4.98
C ASN A 84 -12.09 -0.05 6.47
N HIS A 85 -11.23 -0.97 6.94
CA HIS A 85 -10.81 -0.98 8.34
C HIS A 85 -10.15 0.35 8.73
N PHE A 86 -9.31 0.89 7.85
CA PHE A 86 -8.64 2.16 8.06
C PHE A 86 -9.51 3.39 7.75
N LYS A 87 -10.80 3.22 7.44
CA LYS A 87 -11.72 4.30 6.99
C LYS A 87 -11.17 5.10 5.81
N ALA A 88 -10.33 4.45 5.00
CA ALA A 88 -9.58 5.08 3.93
C ALA A 88 -10.40 5.28 2.64
N LEU A 89 -11.67 4.86 2.63
CA LEU A 89 -12.63 5.08 1.54
C LEU A 89 -13.76 6.04 1.95
N ASP A 90 -13.75 6.55 3.19
CA ASP A 90 -14.80 7.43 3.69
C ASP A 90 -14.53 8.87 3.25
N SER A 91 -15.56 9.60 2.82
CA SER A 91 -15.42 11.02 2.40
C SER A 91 -14.81 11.98 3.43
N ASN A 92 -14.78 11.61 4.72
CA ASN A 92 -14.11 12.35 5.79
C ASN A 92 -12.70 11.81 6.06
N LEU A 93 -11.89 11.64 5.00
CA LEU A 93 -10.57 10.98 5.06
C LEU A 93 -9.67 11.59 6.15
N THR A 94 -9.38 10.82 7.18
CA THR A 94 -8.32 11.12 8.16
C THR A 94 -6.96 10.53 7.75
N ILE A 95 -6.94 9.68 6.71
CA ILE A 95 -5.77 8.93 6.25
C ILE A 95 -5.58 9.08 4.74
N SER A 96 -4.36 9.31 4.28
CA SER A 96 -4.08 9.41 2.84
C SER A 96 -3.79 8.04 2.21
N VAL A 97 -4.38 7.75 1.05
CA VAL A 97 -4.08 6.55 0.25
C VAL A 97 -3.22 6.95 -0.95
N ILE A 98 -2.04 6.37 -1.06
CA ILE A 98 -1.07 6.70 -2.11
C ILE A 98 -0.77 5.44 -2.91
N GLY A 99 -1.03 5.46 -4.21
CA GLY A 99 -0.84 4.33 -5.10
C GLY A 99 0.36 4.52 -6.02
N PHE A 100 1.20 3.49 -6.14
CA PHE A 100 2.27 3.41 -7.13
C PHE A 100 2.01 2.24 -8.06
N THR A 101 2.14 2.45 -9.36
CA THR A 101 2.11 1.37 -10.35
C THR A 101 2.77 1.81 -11.66
N ALA A 102 3.34 0.85 -12.38
CA ALA A 102 3.79 1.06 -13.76
C ALA A 102 2.62 0.93 -14.77
N THR A 103 1.46 0.42 -14.36
CA THR A 103 0.36 0.03 -15.24
C THR A 103 -0.98 0.62 -14.78
N LEU A 104 -1.22 1.90 -15.09
CA LEU A 104 -2.50 2.54 -14.80
C LEU A 104 -3.66 1.99 -15.63
N VAL A 105 -3.39 1.45 -16.82
CA VAL A 105 -4.41 0.93 -17.73
C VAL A 105 -4.71 -0.52 -17.41
N ARG A 106 -5.84 -0.79 -16.75
CA ARG A 106 -6.43 -2.12 -16.76
C ARG A 106 -7.48 -2.22 -17.86
N LEU A 107 -7.43 -3.33 -18.61
CA LEU A 107 -8.36 -3.65 -19.69
C LEU A 107 -9.77 -4.03 -19.18
N ASP A 108 -9.92 -4.27 -17.87
CA ASP A 108 -11.20 -4.41 -17.20
C ASP A 108 -11.67 -3.03 -16.72
N LYS A 109 -12.84 -2.58 -17.20
CA LYS A 109 -13.45 -1.25 -17.01
C LYS A 109 -13.75 -0.84 -15.55
N GLN A 110 -13.10 -1.43 -14.55
CA GLN A 110 -13.18 -0.99 -13.15
C GLN A 110 -12.21 0.16 -12.94
N SER A 111 -12.75 1.37 -12.78
CA SER A 111 -11.92 2.54 -12.56
C SER A 111 -11.23 2.46 -11.19
N LEU A 112 -9.97 2.89 -11.15
CA LEU A 112 -9.25 3.19 -9.91
C LEU A 112 -9.93 4.32 -9.11
N GLY A 113 -10.85 5.07 -9.73
CA GLY A 113 -11.53 6.25 -9.20
C GLY A 113 -12.44 6.01 -7.99
N HIS A 114 -12.70 4.76 -7.60
CA HIS A 114 -13.41 4.45 -6.34
C HIS A 114 -12.47 4.31 -5.13
N ILE A 115 -11.16 4.33 -5.36
CA ILE A 115 -10.13 4.17 -4.32
C ILE A 115 -9.18 5.36 -4.30
N PHE A 116 -8.87 5.92 -5.46
CA PHE A 116 -7.99 7.06 -5.62
C PHE A 116 -8.76 8.23 -6.21
N ASP A 117 -8.57 9.42 -5.64
CA ASP A 117 -9.25 10.63 -6.08
C ASP A 117 -8.72 11.14 -7.42
N GLU A 118 -7.39 11.10 -7.59
CA GLU A 118 -6.73 11.65 -8.78
C GLU A 118 -5.40 10.96 -9.09
N VAL A 119 -4.97 11.09 -10.35
CA VAL A 119 -3.61 10.73 -10.79
C VAL A 119 -2.74 11.98 -10.75
N VAL A 120 -1.93 12.12 -9.70
CA VAL A 120 -1.08 13.31 -9.48
C VAL A 120 0.19 13.34 -10.33
N TYR A 121 0.61 12.21 -10.88
CA TYR A 121 1.82 12.09 -11.70
C TYR A 121 1.75 10.88 -12.62
N GLU A 122 2.08 11.07 -13.90
CA GLU A 122 2.25 9.99 -14.87
C GLU A 122 3.50 10.24 -15.72
N ARG A 123 4.29 9.19 -15.96
CA ARG A 123 5.42 9.23 -16.87
C ARG A 123 5.40 8.03 -17.81
N SER A 124 5.28 8.29 -19.11
CA SER A 124 5.29 7.23 -20.12
C SER A 124 6.68 6.66 -20.35
N LEU A 125 6.77 5.37 -20.71
CA LEU A 125 8.04 4.72 -21.08
C LEU A 125 8.77 5.50 -22.20
N LYS A 126 8.03 6.00 -23.19
CA LYS A 126 8.55 6.84 -24.27
C LYS A 126 9.26 8.09 -23.75
N SER A 127 8.70 8.74 -22.72
CA SER A 127 9.31 9.93 -22.09
C SER A 127 10.54 9.59 -21.24
N MET A 128 10.61 8.38 -20.67
CA MET A 128 11.78 7.93 -19.92
C MET A 128 12.97 7.62 -20.85
N ILE A 129 12.70 7.03 -22.01
CA ILE A 129 13.73 6.73 -23.00
C ILE A 129 14.33 8.01 -23.60
N LYS A 130 13.49 9.03 -23.85
CA LYS A 130 13.93 10.29 -24.47
C LYS A 130 14.73 11.22 -23.55
N ASN A 131 14.51 11.14 -22.24
CA ASN A 131 15.11 12.04 -21.26
C ASN A 131 16.13 11.29 -20.38
N LYS A 132 17.09 10.60 -21.03
CA LYS A 132 18.24 9.98 -20.37
C LYS A 132 19.34 10.99 -20.09
#